data_AF-A0A957CP50-F1
#
_entry.id   AF-A0A957CP50-F1
#
_cell.length_a   1.000
_cell.length_b   1.000
_cell.length_c   1.000
_cell.angle_alpha   90.00
_cell.angle_beta   90.00
_cell.angle_gamma   90.00
#
_symmetry.space_group_name_H-M   'P 1'
#
loop_
_entity.id
_entity.type
_entity.pdbx_description
1 polymer ?
#
loop_
_entity_poly.entity_id
_entity_poly.type
_entity_poly.pdbx_seq_one_letter_code
_entity_poly.pdbx_strand_id
1 'polypeptide(L)' 'PPQYAAQVAAGLSNSQHLVLPGYGHDVLTTGCIPTVVTNFITAGTITGLDISCTDEIKPPPFLSARQGRSRRLK' A
#
# COMPACT_ATOMS: atom_id res chain seq x y z
N PRO A 1 7.28 8.89 2.58
CA PRO A 1 5.89 9.33 2.87
C PRO A 1 4.96 9.13 1.67
N PRO A 2 3.66 8.83 1.86
CA PRO A 2 2.73 8.48 0.77
C PRO A 2 2.52 9.57 -0.29
N GLN A 3 2.62 10.85 0.09
CA GLN A 3 2.38 11.95 -0.84
C GLN A 3 3.36 11.97 -2.04
N TYR A 4 4.59 11.50 -1.85
CA TYR A 4 5.58 11.46 -2.94
C TYR A 4 5.26 10.36 -3.96
N ALA A 5 4.74 9.22 -3.50
CA ALA A 5 4.27 8.17 -4.41
C ALA A 5 3.05 8.64 -5.22
N ALA A 6 2.12 9.40 -4.62
CA ALA A 6 1.00 10.00 -5.34
C ALA A 6 1.45 11.01 -6.42
N GLN A 7 2.47 11.83 -6.12
CA GLN A 7 3.06 12.76 -7.10
C GLN A 7 3.68 12.04 -8.29
N VAL A 8 4.41 10.96 -8.05
CA VAL A 8 5.01 10.15 -9.13
C VAL A 8 3.94 9.40 -9.92
N ALA A 9 2.94 8.82 -9.24
CA ALA A 9 1.84 8.08 -9.87
C ALA A 9 1.06 8.95 -10.88
N ALA A 10 0.91 10.25 -10.63
CA ALA A 10 0.27 11.18 -11.55
C ALA A 10 0.96 11.27 -12.93
N GLY A 11 2.25 10.94 -13.01
CA GLY A 11 3.02 10.91 -14.26
C GLY A 11 3.06 9.53 -14.93
N LEU A 12 2.46 8.50 -14.34
CA LEU A 12 2.51 7.11 -14.82
C LEU A 12 1.14 6.67 -15.31
N SER A 13 1.05 6.31 -16.59
CA SER A 13 -0.22 5.86 -17.22
C SER A 13 -0.75 4.53 -16.68
N ASN A 14 0.10 3.75 -16.01
CA ASN A 14 -0.24 2.45 -15.47
C ASN A 14 0.45 2.27 -14.11
N SER A 15 -0.20 2.73 -13.04
CA SER A 15 0.33 2.66 -11.68
C SER A 15 -0.75 2.30 -10.66
N GLN A 16 -0.35 1.58 -9.61
CA GLN A 16 -1.19 1.25 -8.46
C GLN A 16 -0.45 1.66 -7.19
N HIS A 17 -1.02 2.61 -6.44
CA HIS A 17 -0.45 3.09 -5.18
C HIS A 17 -1.22 2.47 -4.00
N LEU A 18 -0.54 1.63 -3.21
CA LEU A 18 -1.09 1.01 -2.01
C LEU A 18 -0.49 1.67 -0.76
N VAL A 19 -1.35 2.03 0.18
CA VAL A 19 -0.95 2.66 1.45
C VAL A 19 -1.52 1.82 2.58
N LEU A 20 -0.67 1.37 3.51
CA LEU A 20 -1.10 0.73 4.75
C LEU A 20 -1.14 1.77 5.89
N PRO A 21 -2.32 2.22 6.33
CA PRO A 21 -2.41 3.23 7.37
C PRO A 21 -1.81 2.73 8.69
N GLY A 22 -0.99 3.56 9.35
CA GLY A 22 -0.37 3.19 10.63
C GLY A 22 0.98 2.50 10.53
N TYR A 23 1.41 2.13 9.31
CA TYR A 23 2.72 1.53 9.07
C TYR A 23 3.77 2.55 8.60
N GLY A 24 5.04 2.20 8.83
CA GLY A 24 6.21 2.93 8.35
C GLY A 24 6.74 2.37 7.03
N HIS A 25 8.06 2.45 6.84
CA HIS A 25 8.74 1.79 5.71
C HIS A 25 8.76 0.26 5.89
N ASP A 26 9.09 -0.47 4.82
CA ASP A 26 9.33 -1.92 4.81
C ASP A 26 8.08 -2.80 5.04
N VAL A 27 6.93 -2.38 4.52
CA VAL A 27 5.66 -3.13 4.63
C VAL A 27 5.53 -4.34 3.70
N LEU A 28 6.54 -4.65 2.90
CA LEU A 28 6.45 -5.72 1.88
C LEU A 28 6.16 -7.11 2.46
N THR A 29 6.50 -7.35 3.73
CA THR A 29 6.27 -8.62 4.43
C THR A 29 5.00 -8.61 5.30
N THR A 30 4.23 -7.52 5.26
CA THR A 30 3.07 -7.34 6.15
C THR A 30 1.81 -7.93 5.54
N GLY A 31 1.09 -8.75 6.32
CA GLY A 31 -0.23 -9.25 5.94
C GLY A 31 -0.20 -9.97 4.59
N CYS A 32 -1.12 -9.58 3.69
CA CYS A 32 -1.22 -10.18 2.36
C CYS A 32 -0.34 -9.51 1.29
N ILE A 33 0.45 -8.47 1.62
CA ILE A 33 1.28 -7.75 0.64
C ILE A 33 2.23 -8.68 -0.14
N PRO A 34 2.90 -9.69 0.46
CA PRO A 34 3.73 -10.63 -0.30
C PRO A 34 2.98 -11.33 -1.43
N THR A 35 1.72 -11.72 -1.19
CA THR A 35 0.86 -12.37 -2.18
C THR A 35 0.46 -11.39 -3.29
N VAL A 36 0.09 -10.16 -2.94
CA VAL A 36 -0.24 -9.12 -3.93
C VAL A 36 0.96 -8.84 -4.85
N VAL A 37 2.16 -8.70 -4.27
CA VAL A 37 3.40 -8.47 -5.03
C VAL A 37 3.74 -9.67 -5.92
N THR A 38 3.60 -10.89 -5.39
CA THR A 38 3.80 -12.12 -6.17
C THR A 38 2.84 -12.17 -7.37
N ASN A 39 1.56 -11.93 -7.15
CA ASN A 39 0.54 -11.93 -8.20
C ASN A 39 0.81 -10.84 -9.25
N PHE A 40 1.23 -9.64 -8.83
CA PHE A 40 1.62 -8.58 -9.75
C PHE A 40 2.81 -8.97 -10.63
N ILE A 41 3.86 -9.54 -10.03
CA ILE A 41 5.06 -9.98 -10.77
C ILE A 41 4.71 -11.12 -11.73
N THR A 42 3.92 -12.11 -11.28
CA THR A 42 3.53 -13.26 -12.11
C THR A 42 2.59 -12.86 -13.25
N ALA A 43 1.61 -11.97 -13.00
CA ALA A 43 0.67 -11.52 -14.02
C ALA A 43 1.28 -10.45 -14.95
N GLY A 44 2.26 -9.69 -14.47
CA GLY A 44 2.87 -8.57 -15.21
C GLY A 44 1.92 -7.39 -15.45
N THR A 45 0.78 -7.32 -14.74
CA THR A 45 -0.23 -6.27 -14.92
C THR A 45 -0.92 -5.94 -13.60
N ILE A 46 -1.41 -4.69 -13.48
CA ILE A 46 -2.29 -4.28 -12.38
C ILE A 46 -3.76 -4.59 -12.65
N THR A 47 -4.11 -4.90 -13.91
CA THR A 47 -5.49 -5.18 -14.30
C THR A 47 -5.93 -6.52 -13.70
N GLY A 48 -7.01 -6.52 -12.92
CA GLY A 48 -7.49 -7.72 -12.24
C GLY A 48 -6.65 -8.14 -11.02
N LEU A 49 -5.72 -7.29 -10.57
CA LEU A 49 -4.97 -7.53 -9.34
C LEU A 49 -5.91 -7.34 -8.14
N ASP A 50 -6.15 -8.41 -7.39
CA ASP A 50 -6.92 -8.33 -6.14
C ASP A 50 -6.06 -7.74 -5.01
N ILE A 51 -6.53 -6.62 -4.48
CA ILE A 51 -5.91 -5.88 -3.36
C ILE A 51 -6.86 -5.74 -2.17
N SER A 52 -8.03 -6.37 -2.21
CA SER A 52 -9.08 -6.23 -1.19
C SER A 52 -8.63 -6.65 0.20
N CYS A 53 -7.69 -7.59 0.29
CA CYS A 53 -7.09 -8.03 1.55
C CYS A 53 -6.31 -6.93 2.28
N THR A 54 -5.92 -5.84 1.60
CA THR A 54 -5.16 -4.74 2.21
C THR A 54 -5.98 -3.93 3.21
N ASP A 55 -7.30 -3.90 3.06
CA ASP A 55 -8.22 -3.18 3.96
C ASP A 55 -8.31 -3.83 5.35
N GLU A 56 -7.98 -5.12 5.45
CA GLU A 56 -7.99 -5.87 6.71
C GLU A 56 -6.68 -5.77 7.49
N ILE A 57 -5.62 -5.20 6.88
CA ILE A 57 -4.31 -5.09 7.53
C ILE A 57 -4.35 -3.98 8.57
N LYS A 58 -4.19 -4.36 9.85
CA LYS A 58 -4.18 -3.44 10.98
C LYS A 58 -2.82 -3.46 11.68
N PRO A 59 -2.24 -2.30 12.01
CA PRO A 59 -1.01 -2.23 12.77
C PRO A 59 -1.20 -2.88 14.14
N PRO A 60 -0.24 -3.66 14.65
CA PRO A 60 -0.31 -4.22 15.99
C PRO A 60 -0.37 -3.12 17.06
N PRO A 61 -0.98 -3.39 18.22
CA PRO A 61 -1.31 -2.37 19.23
C PRO A 61 -0.11 -1.63 19.84
N PHE A 62 1.10 -2.17 19.72
CA PHE A 62 2.31 -1.49 20.18
C PHE A 62 2.83 -0.43 19.19
N LEU A 63 2.38 -0.44 17.93
CA LEU A 63 2.73 0.61 16.97
C LEU A 63 1.91 1.86 17.29
N SER A 64 2.62 2.95 17.58
CA SER A 64 1.98 4.19 17.98
C SER A 64 1.20 4.82 16.82
N ALA A 65 -0.02 5.27 17.09
CA ALA A 65 -0.89 5.95 16.11
C ALA A 65 -0.25 7.18 15.42
N ARG A 66 0.83 7.73 16.00
CA ARG A 66 1.61 8.83 15.44
C ARG A 66 2.25 8.49 14.09
N GLN A 67 2.51 7.21 13.81
CA GLN A 67 3.09 6.77 12.53
C GLN A 67 2.09 6.76 11.35
N GLY A 68 0.77 6.82 11.63
CA GLY A 68 -0.27 6.60 10.62
C GLY A 68 -1.08 7.80 10.16
N ARG A 69 -0.74 9.03 10.57
CA ARG A 69 -1.58 10.21 10.29
C ARG A 69 -1.37 10.74 8.86
N SER A 70 -1.74 9.95 7.85
CA SER A 70 -1.96 10.44 6.50
C SER A 70 -3.19 11.35 6.53
N ARG A 71 -2.99 12.68 6.38
CA ARG A 71 -4.11 13.62 6.20
C ARG A 71 -4.90 13.13 4.99
N ARG A 72 -6.14 12.70 5.23
CA ARG A 72 -7.13 12.42 4.18
C ARG A 72 -7.36 13.75 3.46
N LEU A 73 -6.76 13.94 2.29
CA LEU A 73 -7.07 15.06 1.41
C LEU A 73 -8.50 14.83 0.91
N LYS A 74 -9.38 15.78 1.24
CA LYS A 74 -10.72 15.88 0.67
C LYS A 74 -10.62 16.40 -0.76
#